data_AF-A0A7W0EI15-F1
#
_entry.id   AF-A0A7W0EI15-F1
#
_cell.length_a   1.000
_cell.length_b   1.000
_cell.length_c   1.000
_cell.angle_alpha   90.00
_cell.angle_beta   90.00
_cell.angle_gamma   90.00
#
_symmetry.space_group_name_H-M   'P 1'
#
loop_
_entity.id
_entity.type
_entity.pdbx_description
1 polymer ?
#
loop_
_entity_poly.entity_id
_entity_poly.type
_entity_poly.pdbx_seq_one_letter_code
_entity_poly.pdbx_strand_id
1 'polypeptide(L)'
;MVKKLIRYVVTFGLLGFLLSKLDFAALMQATAELNFAAYMVSAVIWFFALAIRAKRWQLFLPEFEFCDLYRLTLVSVYYSSVFAGPIAGDGVKTYRLIQRNREQSQVIAASVALENLAYYTAAPLSGLIGLFFVDPPYTSETA
;
A
#
# COMPACT_ATOMS: atom_id res chain seq x y z
N MET A 1 10.54 27.59 -2.81
CA MET A 1 11.07 27.12 -1.50
C MET A 1 9.99 27.07 -0.43
N VAL A 2 9.21 28.15 -0.24
CA VAL A 2 8.12 28.29 0.75
C VAL A 2 7.08 27.14 0.72
N LYS A 3 6.62 26.70 -0.46
CA LYS A 3 5.65 25.58 -0.58
C LYS A 3 6.15 24.25 0.01
N LYS A 4 7.45 23.95 -0.11
CA LYS A 4 8.03 22.72 0.49
C LYS A 4 8.11 22.84 2.01
N LEU A 5 8.48 24.02 2.51
CA LEU A 5 8.57 24.30 3.93
C LEU A 5 7.19 24.18 4.62
N ILE A 6 6.15 24.78 4.03
CA ILE A 6 4.77 24.66 4.54
C ILE A 6 4.36 23.18 4.61
N ARG A 7 4.63 22.40 3.55
CA ARG A 7 4.29 20.97 3.55
C ARG A 7 4.98 20.22 4.69
N TYR A 8 6.27 20.45 4.92
CA TYR A 8 6.97 19.80 6.04
C TYR A 8 6.42 20.23 7.40
N VAL A 9 6.21 21.53 7.62
CA VAL A 9 5.64 22.03 8.88
C VAL A 9 4.27 21.43 9.15
N VAL A 10 3.41 21.36 8.13
CA VAL A 10 2.08 20.75 8.25
C VAL A 10 2.19 19.25 8.50
N THR A 11 3.02 18.51 7.75
CA THR A 11 3.21 17.07 7.93
C THR A 11 3.78 16.72 9.31
N PHE A 12 4.88 17.36 9.72
CA PHE A 12 5.50 17.11 11.02
C PHE A 12 4.67 17.66 12.18
N GLY A 13 3.97 18.80 11.99
CA GLY A 13 3.06 19.35 12.97
C GLY A 13 1.86 18.43 13.23
N LEU A 14 1.23 17.92 12.17
CA LEU A 14 0.16 16.92 12.29
C LEU A 14 0.67 15.62 12.92
N LEU A 15 1.84 15.14 12.50
CA LEU A 15 2.44 13.94 13.06
C LEU A 15 2.72 14.11 14.56
N GLY A 16 3.33 15.24 14.96
CA GLY A 16 3.59 15.56 16.36
C GLY A 16 2.31 15.71 17.18
N PHE A 17 1.28 16.35 16.62
CA PHE A 17 -0.04 16.44 17.23
C PHE A 17 -0.65 15.05 17.44
N LEU A 18 -0.59 14.17 16.44
CA LEU A 18 -1.10 12.81 16.53
C LEU A 18 -0.36 11.99 17.60
N LEU A 19 0.97 12.09 17.63
CA LEU A 19 1.82 11.44 18.63
C LEU A 19 1.55 11.97 20.05
N SER A 20 1.20 13.26 20.21
CA SER A 20 0.84 13.82 21.51
C SER A 20 -0.47 13.28 22.08
N LYS A 21 -1.31 12.66 21.24
CA LYS A 21 -2.58 12.02 21.63
C LYS A 21 -2.46 10.52 21.83
N LEU A 22 -1.31 9.93 21.52
CA LEU A 22 -1.06 8.50 21.69
C LEU A 22 -0.61 8.22 23.12
N ASP A 23 -1.35 7.34 23.80
CA ASP A 23 -0.87 6.73 25.04
C ASP A 23 0.14 5.63 24.68
N PHE A 24 1.42 5.97 24.79
CA PHE A 24 2.50 5.03 24.51
C PHE A 24 2.53 3.84 25.47
N ALA A 25 2.03 3.98 26.70
CA ALA A 25 1.96 2.87 27.64
C ALA A 25 0.88 1.87 27.20
N ALA A 26 -0.30 2.37 26.82
CA ALA A 26 -1.37 1.54 26.26
C ALA A 26 -0.93 0.87 24.94
N LEU A 27 -0.19 1.58 24.08
CA LEU A 27 0.35 1.01 22.84
C LEU A 27 1.30 -0.17 23.12
N MET A 28 2.23 -0.02 24.06
CA MET A 28 3.16 -1.09 24.44
C MET A 28 2.44 -2.30 25.04
N GLN A 29 1.44 -2.05 25.89
CA GLN A 29 0.63 -3.13 26.46
C GLN A 29 -0.15 -3.88 25.37
N ALA A 30 -0.80 -3.17 24.45
CA ALA A 30 -1.51 -3.78 23.32
C ALA A 30 -0.57 -4.60 22.41
N THR A 31 0.68 -4.16 22.22
CA THR A 31 1.66 -4.95 21.46
C THR A 31 2.15 -6.20 22.21
N ALA A 32 2.15 -6.19 23.54
CA ALA A 32 2.53 -7.36 24.34
C ALA A 32 1.42 -8.43 24.37
N GLU A 33 0.16 -8.02 24.29
CA GLU A 33 -1.00 -8.91 24.23
C GLU A 33 -1.29 -9.45 22.82
N LEU A 34 -0.48 -9.05 21.84
CA LEU A 34 -0.69 -9.35 20.44
C LEU A 34 -0.48 -10.85 20.17
N ASN A 35 -1.52 -11.52 19.69
CA ASN A 35 -1.45 -12.93 19.35
C ASN A 35 -0.51 -13.12 18.14
N PHE A 36 0.68 -13.66 18.41
CA PHE A 36 1.70 -13.88 17.40
C PHE A 36 1.22 -14.76 16.24
N ALA A 37 0.36 -15.76 16.51
CA ALA A 37 -0.19 -16.60 15.46
C ALA A 37 -1.13 -15.80 14.53
N ALA A 38 -1.98 -14.93 15.09
CA ALA A 38 -2.84 -14.06 14.29
C ALA A 38 -2.00 -13.10 13.42
N TYR A 39 -0.94 -12.51 13.99
CA TYR A 39 -0.01 -11.66 13.24
C TYR A 39 0.67 -12.40 12.08
N MET A 40 1.15 -13.63 12.32
CA MET A 40 1.74 -14.48 11.27
C MET A 40 0.73 -14.82 10.17
N VAL A 41 -0.51 -15.15 10.53
CA VAL A 41 -1.59 -15.39 9.55
C VAL A 41 -1.83 -14.14 8.71
N SER A 42 -1.92 -12.96 9.33
CA SER A 42 -2.07 -11.69 8.59
C SER A 42 -0.89 -11.43 7.65
N ALA A 43 0.34 -11.71 8.09
CA ALA A 43 1.53 -11.58 7.23
C ALA A 43 1.48 -12.52 6.02
N VAL A 44 1.08 -13.78 6.22
CA VAL A 44 0.91 -14.75 5.14
C VAL A 44 -0.18 -14.29 4.17
N ILE A 45 -1.34 -13.86 4.67
CA ILE A 45 -2.43 -13.31 3.85
C ILE A 45 -1.94 -12.12 3.03
N TRP A 46 -1.12 -11.23 3.61
CA TRP A 46 -0.56 -10.09 2.91
C TRP A 46 0.36 -10.52 1.74
N PHE A 47 1.24 -11.50 1.95
CA PHE A 47 2.06 -12.05 0.85
C PHE A 47 1.20 -12.72 -0.23
N PHE A 48 0.16 -13.45 0.13
CA PHE A 48 -0.80 -14.01 -0.83
C PHE A 48 -1.53 -12.92 -1.62
N ALA A 49 -1.91 -11.82 -0.98
CA ALA A 49 -2.52 -10.68 -1.67
C ALA A 49 -1.57 -10.07 -2.71
N LEU A 50 -0.26 -9.99 -2.40
CA LEU A 50 0.76 -9.56 -3.36
C LEU A 50 0.92 -10.56 -4.52
N ALA A 51 0.80 -11.85 -4.26
CA ALA A 51 0.82 -12.88 -5.30
C ALA A 51 -0.39 -12.75 -6.23
N ILE A 52 -1.59 -12.54 -5.68
CA ILE A 52 -2.81 -12.29 -6.46
C ILE A 52 -2.64 -11.02 -7.31
N ARG A 53 -2.08 -9.94 -6.73
CA ARG A 53 -1.79 -8.71 -7.47
C ARG A 53 -0.85 -8.97 -8.65
N ALA A 54 0.25 -9.69 -8.43
CA ALA A 54 1.18 -10.06 -9.50
C ALA A 54 0.53 -10.94 -10.57
N LYS A 55 -0.35 -11.87 -10.17
CA LYS A 55 -1.09 -12.72 -11.11
C LYS A 55 -2.08 -11.92 -11.96
N ARG A 56 -2.79 -10.97 -11.35
CA ARG A 56 -3.66 -10.03 -12.06
C ARG A 56 -2.85 -9.17 -13.02
N TRP A 57 -1.67 -8.71 -12.61
CA TRP A 57 -0.79 -7.94 -13.49
C TRP A 57 -0.29 -8.76 -14.70
N GLN A 58 -0.03 -10.05 -14.50
CA GLN A 58 0.32 -10.98 -15.58
C GLN A 58 -0.75 -11.06 -16.67
N LEU A 59 -2.03 -10.82 -16.35
CA LEU A 59 -3.09 -10.78 -17.37
C LEU A 59 -2.89 -9.63 -18.37
N PHE A 60 -2.24 -8.54 -17.96
CA PHE A 60 -1.90 -7.42 -18.84
C PHE A 60 -0.55 -7.59 -19.55
N LEU A 61 0.29 -8.50 -19.06
CA LEU A 61 1.66 -8.74 -19.51
C LEU A 61 1.91 -10.27 -19.61
N PRO A 62 1.17 -10.98 -20.48
CA PRO A 62 1.20 -12.44 -20.54
C PRO A 62 2.56 -13.02 -20.97
N GLU A 63 3.39 -12.23 -21.65
CA GLU A 63 4.75 -12.59 -22.06
C GLU A 63 5.75 -12.69 -20.90
N PHE A 64 5.41 -12.21 -19.70
CA PHE A 64 6.27 -12.30 -18.53
C PHE A 64 5.87 -13.43 -17.59
N GLU A 65 6.88 -14.09 -17.03
CA GLU A 65 6.67 -15.14 -16.04
C GLU A 65 6.15 -14.59 -14.72
N PHE A 66 5.29 -15.38 -14.06
CA PHE A 66 4.69 -14.99 -12.78
C PHE A 66 5.74 -14.67 -11.71
N CYS A 67 6.80 -15.49 -11.61
CA CYS A 67 7.85 -15.31 -10.60
C CYS A 67 8.59 -13.98 -10.76
N ASP A 68 8.84 -13.56 -12.01
CA ASP A 68 9.46 -12.28 -12.32
C ASP A 68 8.55 -11.11 -11.92
N LEU A 69 7.26 -11.18 -12.28
CA LEU A 69 6.28 -10.15 -11.94
C LEU A 69 6.02 -10.07 -10.43
N TYR A 70 6.02 -11.21 -9.73
CA TYR A 70 5.89 -11.25 -8.28
C TYR A 70 7.11 -10.63 -7.60
N ARG A 71 8.33 -10.95 -8.04
CA ARG A 71 9.56 -10.32 -7.55
C ARG A 71 9.56 -8.81 -7.79
N LEU A 72 9.13 -8.37 -8.98
CA LEU A 72 8.95 -6.95 -9.31
C LEU A 72 7.91 -6.28 -8.41
N THR A 73 6.84 -6.98 -8.05
CA THR A 73 5.81 -6.51 -7.11
C THR A 73 6.39 -6.30 -5.72
N LEU A 74 7.16 -7.24 -5.20
CA LEU A 74 7.85 -7.09 -3.91
C LEU A 74 8.85 -5.92 -3.91
N VAL A 75 9.64 -5.80 -4.98
CA VAL A 75 10.58 -4.68 -5.15
C VAL A 75 9.83 -3.34 -5.16
N SER A 76 8.75 -3.22 -5.93
CA SER A 76 7.92 -2.02 -5.94
C SER A 76 7.38 -1.66 -4.56
N VAL A 77 6.85 -2.63 -3.81
CA VAL A 77 6.38 -2.40 -2.43
C VAL A 77 7.50 -1.86 -1.56
N TYR A 78 8.70 -2.47 -1.62
CA TYR A 78 9.86 -1.98 -0.87
C TYR A 78 10.23 -0.54 -1.24
N TYR A 79 10.36 -0.22 -2.53
CA TYR A 79 10.74 1.12 -2.98
C TYR A 79 9.65 2.16 -2.68
N SER A 80 8.37 1.79 -2.78
CA SER A 80 7.26 2.66 -2.41
C SER A 80 7.25 3.00 -0.92
N SER A 81 7.60 2.03 -0.06
CA SER A 81 7.71 2.23 1.39
C SER A 81 8.93 3.07 1.77
N VAL A 82 10.11 2.79 1.19
CA VAL A 82 11.35 3.49 1.53
C VAL A 82 11.36 4.94 1.01
N PHE A 83 10.88 5.17 -0.21
CA PHE A 83 10.90 6.50 -0.84
C PHE A 83 9.59 7.28 -0.64
N ALA A 84 8.76 6.87 0.34
CA ALA A 84 7.54 7.54 0.77
C ALA A 84 6.63 7.95 -0.42
N GLY A 85 6.40 7.04 -1.36
CA GLY A 85 5.62 7.34 -2.54
C GLY A 85 5.40 6.14 -3.47
N PRO A 86 4.15 5.82 -3.83
CA PRO A 86 3.82 4.77 -4.81
C PRO A 86 4.57 4.91 -6.13
N ILE A 87 4.80 6.16 -6.56
CA ILE A 87 5.48 6.52 -7.80
C ILE A 87 6.90 5.94 -7.88
N ALA A 88 7.61 5.86 -6.76
CA ALA A 88 8.98 5.34 -6.74
C ALA A 88 9.02 3.84 -7.06
N GLY A 89 8.15 3.05 -6.42
CA GLY A 89 8.07 1.61 -6.67
C GLY A 89 7.58 1.28 -8.07
N ASP A 90 6.64 2.05 -8.60
CA ASP A 90 6.11 1.85 -9.94
C ASP A 90 7.12 2.24 -11.03
N GLY A 91 7.86 3.33 -10.81
CA GLY A 91 8.96 3.72 -11.69
C GLY A 91 10.02 2.64 -11.84
N VAL A 92 10.40 1.97 -10.74
CA VAL A 92 11.37 0.86 -10.76
C VAL A 92 10.83 -0.34 -11.55
N LYS A 93 9.56 -0.68 -11.38
CA LYS A 93 8.90 -1.76 -12.14
C LYS A 93 8.92 -1.49 -13.63
N THR A 94 8.40 -0.32 -14.03
CA THR A 94 8.32 0.10 -15.42
C THR A 94 9.70 0.14 -16.05
N TYR A 95 10.69 0.73 -15.38
CA TYR A 95 12.06 0.81 -15.88
C TYR A 95 12.68 -0.58 -16.11
N ARG A 96 12.55 -1.49 -15.14
CA ARG A 96 13.12 -2.84 -15.25
C ARG A 96 12.45 -3.69 -16.35
N LEU A 97 11.14 -3.55 -16.53
CA LEU A 97 10.43 -4.25 -17.59
C LEU A 97 10.76 -3.70 -18.98
N ILE A 98 10.83 -2.36 -19.13
CA ILE A 98 11.22 -1.71 -20.38
C ILE A 98 12.65 -2.10 -20.80
N GLN A 99 13.58 -2.24 -19.84
CA GLN A 99 14.92 -2.73 -20.15
C GLN A 99 14.91 -4.14 -20.74
N ARG A 100 13.99 -5.02 -20.29
CA ARG A 100 13.89 -6.40 -20.78
C ARG A 100 13.15 -6.51 -22.10
N ASN A 101 12.18 -5.62 -22.36
CA ASN A 101 11.41 -5.63 -23.61
C ASN A 101 11.06 -4.19 -24.04
N ARG A 102 11.95 -3.55 -24.80
CA ARG A 102 11.82 -2.14 -25.20
C ARG A 102 10.66 -1.89 -26.17
N GLU A 103 10.37 -2.87 -27.02
CA GLU A 103 9.31 -2.75 -28.04
C GLU A 103 7.93 -2.59 -27.40
N GLN A 104 7.73 -3.17 -26.22
CA GLN A 104 6.46 -3.11 -25.48
C GLN A 104 6.42 -2.00 -24.42
N SER A 105 7.31 -1.02 -24.50
CA SER A 105 7.41 0.03 -23.46
C SER A 105 6.11 0.77 -23.17
N GLN A 106 5.29 1.03 -24.20
CA GLN A 106 3.98 1.65 -24.06
C GLN A 106 2.98 0.75 -23.32
N VAL A 107 2.96 -0.55 -23.65
CA VAL A 107 2.09 -1.55 -23.02
C VAL A 107 2.47 -1.73 -21.54
N ILE A 108 3.77 -1.77 -21.24
CA ILE A 108 4.30 -1.86 -19.87
C ILE A 108 3.90 -0.63 -19.06
N ALA A 109 4.07 0.58 -19.60
CA ALA A 109 3.68 1.80 -18.89
C ALA A 109 2.16 1.86 -18.65
N ALA A 110 1.35 1.49 -19.65
CA ALA A 110 -0.10 1.44 -19.54
C ALA A 110 -0.58 0.41 -18.51
N SER A 111 0.03 -0.78 -18.47
CA SER A 111 -0.36 -1.82 -17.50
C SER A 111 -0.10 -1.40 -16.05
N VAL A 112 1.01 -0.70 -15.79
CA VAL A 112 1.33 -0.15 -14.46
C VAL A 112 0.35 0.98 -14.09
N ALA A 113 -0.01 1.84 -15.03
CA ALA A 113 -1.02 2.88 -14.80
C ALA A 113 -2.40 2.27 -14.47
N LEU A 114 -2.79 1.20 -15.19
CA LEU A 114 -4.04 0.47 -14.93
C LEU A 114 -4.04 -0.24 -13.57
N GLU A 115 -2.91 -0.83 -13.15
CA GLU A 115 -2.77 -1.38 -11.80
C GLU A 115 -3.07 -0.34 -10.72
N ASN A 116 -2.49 0.86 -10.88
CA ASN A 116 -2.66 1.96 -9.94
C ASN A 116 -4.08 2.50 -9.93
N LEU A 117 -4.69 2.65 -11.10
CA LEU A 117 -6.08 3.08 -11.20
C LEU A 117 -7.00 2.08 -10.49
N ALA A 118 -6.79 0.78 -10.68
CA ALA A 118 -7.57 -0.26 -10.00
C ALA A 118 -7.40 -0.21 -8.48
N TYR A 119 -6.20 0.10 -7.97
CA TYR A 119 -5.97 0.25 -6.53
C TYR A 119 -6.65 1.51 -5.96
N TYR A 120 -6.49 2.65 -6.63
CA TYR A 120 -7.07 3.92 -6.17
C TYR A 120 -8.59 3.97 -6.27
N THR A 121 -9.21 3.16 -7.12
CA THR A 121 -10.67 3.02 -7.15
C THR A 121 -11.17 1.97 -6.17
N ALA A 122 -10.49 0.83 -6.05
CA ALA A 122 -10.93 -0.24 -5.16
C ALA A 122 -10.86 0.15 -3.68
N ALA A 123 -9.81 0.86 -3.24
CA ALA A 123 -9.64 1.23 -1.83
C ALA A 123 -10.78 2.11 -1.26
N PRO A 124 -11.20 3.22 -1.88
CA PRO A 124 -12.32 4.01 -1.39
C PRO A 124 -13.65 3.25 -1.50
N LEU A 125 -13.85 2.46 -2.57
CA LEU A 125 -15.04 1.62 -2.71
C LEU A 125 -15.14 0.57 -1.60
N SER A 126 -14.04 -0.11 -1.26
CA SER A 126 -14.02 -1.07 -0.15
C SER A 126 -14.28 -0.38 1.19
N GLY A 127 -13.80 0.86 1.37
CA GLY A 127 -14.10 1.67 2.55
C GLY A 127 -15.59 2.00 2.66
N LEU A 128 -16.22 2.42 1.54
CA LEU A 128 -17.66 2.70 1.48
C LEU A 128 -18.50 1.45 1.73
N ILE A 129 -18.10 0.30 1.18
CA ILE A 129 -18.77 -0.97 1.44
C ILE A 129 -18.62 -1.36 2.91
N GLY A 130 -17.43 -1.18 3.49
CA GLY A 130 -17.16 -1.46 4.90
C GLY A 130 -18.08 -0.71 5.86
N LEU A 131 -18.51 0.51 5.52
CA LEU A 131 -19.45 1.29 6.33
C LEU A 131 -20.80 0.59 6.55
N PHE A 132 -21.22 -0.30 5.63
CA PHE A 132 -22.46 -1.07 5.80
C PHE A 132 -22.33 -2.24 6.78
N PHE A 133 -21.11 -2.63 7.14
CA PHE A 133 -20.83 -3.75 8.04
C PHE A 133 -20.28 -3.30 9.40
N VAL A 134 -19.99 -2.01 9.57
CA VAL A 134 -19.57 -1.44 10.85
C VAL A 134 -20.82 -1.03 11.62
N ASP A 135 -21.13 -1.76 12.69
CA ASP A 135 -22.06 -1.27 13.71
C ASP A 135 -21.45 0.00 14.33
N PRO A 136 -22.15 1.15 14.35
CA PRO A 136 -21.59 2.39 14.88
C PRO A 136 -21.33 2.27 16.38
N PRO A 137 -20.08 2.30 16.87
CA PRO A 137 -19.79 2.30 18.29
C PRO A 137 -19.45 3.73 18.72
N TYR A 138 -20.41 4.66 18.67
CA TYR A 138 -20.16 6.05 19.09
C TYR A 138 -21.31 6.74 19.83
N THR A 139 -22.35 6.00 20.23
CA THR A 139 -23.24 6.43 21.31
C THR A 139 -22.83 5.72 22.59
N SER A 140 -21.65 6.04 23.12
CA SER A 140 -21.55 6.11 24.58
C SER A 140 -22.30 7.39 24.97
N GLU A 141 -23.63 7.31 24.99
CA GLU A 141 -24.40 8.22 25.83
C GLU A 141 -23.87 8.05 27.25
N THR A 142 -23.20 9.12 27.66
CA THR A 142 -22.94 9.56 29.02
C THR A 142 -24.07 9.22 29.99
N ALA A 143 -23.75 8.51 31.08
CA ALA A 143 -23.99 8.93 32.47
C ALA A 143 -23.63 7.79 33.43
#